data_AF-A0A1V3QKT5-F1
#
_entry.id   AF-A0A1V3QKT5-F1
#
_cell.length_a   1.000
_cell.length_b   1.000
_cell.length_c   1.000
_cell.angle_alpha   90.00
_cell.angle_beta   90.00
_cell.angle_gamma   90.00
#
_symmetry.space_group_name_H-M   'P 1'
#
loop_
_entity.id
_entity.type
_entity.pdbx_description
1 polymer ?
#
loop_
_entity_poly.entity_id
_entity_poly.type
_entity_poly.pdbx_seq_one_letter_code
_entity_poly.pdbx_strand_id
1 'polypeptide(L)'
;MSTEVVPISETYSSNGKFKLLSISYDDEFPNLKGESFVSYTQEYDSIGIRKKFYKINRSFDVYEGNPFFTAISNDGRKIIYITNYIYESGLENKNITYYVDGKIAKTYTTEEFINCDKNKEKCELFYDNQNQIIEGRNSTIKQYKGSASDKDIFLNKSFVFNKNDTIYLIDSRKKITLFDLIKGKIVGSKIDFDSIYSKIKYIEPIKSRVSYYNYPYKYVTDIQNSINNEKLSASISKIVNLKFISINDSTFHKYKLFRIELSGYMNRKGKFEIENLETDSIFDSKLIANYIATTTFKTEFIPREIDKIYLKHFFGGYRSFDDKVAEQETLKEKERRRADFKKRLKLEKIDNIYIPKNLNECLTELDKILNFESKKQLMEATDSWEFNSHMGGLGMWIRNNWGINGGSRLLKYFNDRSIGEEMFGNDAISGVIISQYIIWLKGDKRAWKKWEKQNSIKK
;
A
#
# COMPACT_ATOMS: atom_id res chain seq x y z
N MET A 1 -2.93 0.04 2.67
CA MET A 1 -3.54 0.67 3.87
C MET A 1 -4.96 1.11 3.50
N SER A 2 -5.88 1.21 4.45
CA SER A 2 -7.28 1.63 4.22
C SER A 2 -7.53 3.03 4.77
N THR A 3 -8.34 3.86 4.10
CA THR A 3 -8.73 5.21 4.55
C THR A 3 -10.24 5.35 4.71
N GLU A 4 -10.72 5.90 5.82
CA GLU A 4 -12.17 6.12 6.01
C GLU A 4 -12.75 7.18 5.07
N VAL A 5 -11.90 8.09 4.60
CA VAL A 5 -12.24 9.15 3.64
C VAL A 5 -11.48 8.94 2.35
N VAL A 6 -12.19 8.95 1.23
CA VAL A 6 -11.63 8.69 -0.10
C VAL A 6 -11.66 9.98 -0.93
N PRO A 7 -10.55 10.35 -1.60
CA PRO A 7 -10.44 11.63 -2.28
C PRO A 7 -11.18 11.64 -3.61
N ILE A 8 -11.68 12.84 -3.94
CA ILE A 8 -12.06 13.25 -5.28
C ILE A 8 -11.16 14.45 -5.62
N SER A 9 -10.27 14.28 -6.58
CA SER A 9 -9.25 15.27 -6.91
C SER A 9 -9.57 16.00 -8.21
N GLU A 10 -9.44 17.33 -8.18
CA GLU A 10 -9.51 18.18 -9.36
C GLU A 10 -8.16 18.86 -9.60
N THR A 11 -7.51 18.51 -10.71
CA THR A 11 -6.24 19.10 -11.14
C THR A 11 -6.47 19.94 -12.40
N TYR A 12 -5.90 21.13 -12.44
CA TYR A 12 -6.04 22.06 -13.57
C TYR A 12 -4.72 22.18 -14.34
N SER A 13 -4.80 22.39 -15.66
CA SER A 13 -3.64 22.73 -16.48
C SER A 13 -3.13 24.13 -16.12
N SER A 14 -1.84 24.42 -16.38
CA SER A 14 -1.26 25.73 -16.04
C SER A 14 -1.96 26.91 -16.73
N ASN A 15 -2.48 26.70 -17.94
CA ASN A 15 -3.27 27.67 -18.69
C ASN A 15 -4.76 27.70 -18.31
N GLY A 16 -5.19 26.86 -17.37
CA GLY A 16 -6.57 26.77 -16.88
C GLY A 16 -7.61 26.24 -17.89
N LYS A 17 -7.21 25.79 -19.09
CA LYS A 17 -8.14 25.32 -20.14
C LYS A 17 -8.68 23.91 -19.89
N PHE A 18 -7.93 23.07 -19.18
CA PHE A 18 -8.26 21.68 -18.94
C PHE A 18 -8.35 21.38 -17.45
N LYS A 19 -9.26 20.47 -17.11
CA LYS A 19 -9.43 19.91 -15.77
C LYS A 19 -9.39 18.39 -15.85
N LEU A 20 -8.61 17.77 -14.98
CA LEU A 20 -8.64 16.35 -14.66
C LEU A 20 -9.42 16.17 -13.36
N LEU A 21 -10.57 15.51 -13.42
CA LEU A 21 -11.32 15.06 -12.26
C LEU A 21 -11.02 13.58 -12.04
N SER A 22 -10.48 13.19 -10.89
CA SER A 22 -10.21 11.79 -10.55
C SER A 22 -11.06 11.36 -9.36
N ILE A 23 -11.72 10.22 -9.49
CA ILE A 23 -12.64 9.65 -8.50
C ILE A 23 -12.15 8.25 -8.17
N SER A 24 -11.84 8.01 -6.90
CA SER A 24 -11.54 6.67 -6.38
C SER A 24 -12.80 5.97 -5.92
N TYR A 25 -12.83 4.64 -6.04
CA TYR A 25 -13.98 3.81 -5.69
C TYR A 25 -13.71 2.83 -4.55
N ASP A 26 -12.48 2.74 -4.05
CA ASP A 26 -12.08 1.85 -2.95
C ASP A 26 -11.45 2.70 -1.83
N ASP A 27 -11.31 2.12 -0.64
CA ASP A 27 -10.63 2.72 0.50
C ASP A 27 -9.12 2.44 0.54
N GLU A 28 -8.58 1.73 -0.46
CA GLU A 28 -7.15 1.47 -0.60
C GLU A 28 -6.41 2.66 -1.17
N PHE A 29 -5.13 2.75 -0.79
CA PHE A 29 -4.30 3.88 -1.17
C PHE A 29 -2.84 3.45 -1.44
N PRO A 30 -2.21 3.91 -2.55
CA PRO A 30 -2.82 4.66 -3.64
C PRO A 30 -3.76 3.78 -4.44
N ASN A 31 -4.88 4.36 -4.84
CA ASN A 31 -5.93 3.63 -5.52
C ASN A 31 -5.70 3.65 -7.04
N LEU A 32 -5.79 2.47 -7.65
CA LEU A 32 -5.93 2.33 -9.11
C LEU A 32 -7.39 2.11 -9.51
N LYS A 33 -8.24 1.67 -8.58
CA LYS A 33 -9.66 1.38 -8.76
C LYS A 33 -10.46 2.67 -8.69
N GLY A 34 -10.60 3.30 -9.86
CA GLY A 34 -11.25 4.59 -9.99
C GLY A 34 -11.47 4.97 -11.44
N GLU A 35 -11.98 6.18 -11.64
CA GLU A 35 -12.13 6.77 -12.96
C GLU A 35 -11.64 8.21 -12.94
N SER A 36 -10.99 8.60 -14.04
CA SER A 36 -10.56 9.97 -14.25
C SER A 36 -11.09 10.52 -15.56
N PHE A 37 -11.49 11.77 -15.53
CA PHE A 37 -12.11 12.47 -16.66
C PHE A 37 -11.34 13.73 -16.96
N VAL A 38 -10.87 13.86 -18.19
CA VAL A 38 -10.35 15.12 -18.70
C VAL A 38 -11.48 15.87 -19.38
N SER A 39 -11.66 17.13 -19.01
CA SER A 39 -12.70 18.02 -19.54
C SER A 39 -12.14 19.40 -19.82
N TYR A 40 -12.77 20.11 -20.76
CA TYR A 40 -12.57 21.54 -20.93
C TYR A 40 -13.17 22.31 -19.75
N THR A 41 -12.53 23.39 -19.32
CA THR A 41 -13.03 24.21 -18.20
C THR A 41 -14.12 25.20 -18.62
N GLN A 42 -14.12 25.62 -19.88
CA GLN A 42 -15.01 26.64 -20.44
C GLN A 42 -15.86 26.17 -21.63
N GLU A 43 -15.70 24.93 -22.10
CA GLU A 43 -16.53 24.38 -23.18
C GLU A 43 -17.62 23.46 -22.61
N TYR A 44 -18.85 23.64 -23.11
CA TYR A 44 -20.02 22.86 -22.73
C TYR A 44 -20.60 22.19 -23.98
N ASP A 45 -21.20 21.02 -23.80
CA ASP A 45 -21.99 20.38 -24.83
C ASP A 45 -23.37 21.04 -24.98
N SER A 46 -24.17 20.54 -25.92
CA SER A 46 -25.50 21.08 -26.23
C SER A 46 -26.51 20.97 -25.08
N ILE A 47 -26.20 20.22 -24.03
CA ILE A 47 -27.06 20.03 -22.85
C ILE A 47 -26.48 20.71 -21.60
N GLY A 48 -25.47 21.57 -21.76
CA GLY A 48 -24.90 22.37 -20.67
C GLY A 48 -23.95 21.60 -19.76
N ILE A 49 -23.50 20.41 -20.14
CA ILE A 49 -22.50 19.62 -19.40
C ILE A 49 -21.12 19.97 -19.96
N ARG A 50 -20.11 20.06 -19.09
CA ARG A 50 -18.73 20.31 -19.55
C ARG A 50 -18.31 19.25 -20.55
N LYS A 51 -17.83 19.70 -21.71
CA LYS A 51 -17.40 18.84 -22.78
C LYS A 51 -16.26 17.95 -22.29
N LYS A 52 -16.49 16.63 -22.33
CA LYS A 52 -15.47 15.63 -21.99
C LYS A 52 -14.47 15.52 -23.14
N PHE A 53 -13.20 15.47 -22.78
CA PHE A 53 -12.11 15.26 -23.73
C PHE A 53 -11.79 13.77 -23.86
N TYR A 54 -11.50 13.11 -22.74
CA TYR A 54 -11.37 11.65 -22.66
C TYR A 54 -11.53 11.13 -21.22
N LYS A 55 -11.67 9.81 -21.08
CA LYS A 55 -11.77 9.08 -19.80
C LYS A 55 -10.59 8.12 -19.65
N ILE A 56 -10.20 7.89 -18.41
CA ILE A 56 -9.18 6.92 -18.00
C ILE A 56 -9.81 6.03 -16.92
N ASN A 57 -9.66 4.71 -17.03
CA ASN A 57 -10.17 3.74 -16.06
C ASN A 57 -9.20 3.54 -14.88
N ARG A 58 -8.79 4.64 -14.26
CA ARG A 58 -8.10 4.68 -12.98
C ARG A 58 -8.30 6.02 -12.29
N SER A 59 -8.05 6.10 -11.00
CA SER A 59 -7.91 7.36 -10.28
C SER A 59 -6.44 7.83 -10.19
N PHE A 60 -6.28 9.13 -9.96
CA PHE A 60 -5.02 9.76 -9.58
C PHE A 60 -5.22 10.43 -8.23
N ASP A 61 -5.03 9.64 -7.17
CA ASP A 61 -5.29 10.10 -5.81
C ASP A 61 -4.35 11.21 -5.40
N VAL A 62 -4.95 12.30 -4.92
CA VAL A 62 -4.23 13.38 -4.28
C VAL A 62 -4.80 13.51 -2.87
N TYR A 63 -3.97 13.24 -1.87
CA TYR A 63 -4.30 13.49 -0.48
C TYR A 63 -3.54 14.73 -0.02
N GLU A 64 -4.28 15.68 0.55
CA GLU A 64 -3.67 16.92 1.01
C GLU A 64 -2.61 16.63 2.09
N GLY A 65 -1.45 17.29 1.98
CA GLY A 65 -0.33 17.11 2.92
C GLY A 65 0.44 15.80 2.80
N ASN A 66 0.06 14.91 1.87
CA ASN A 66 0.74 13.64 1.62
C ASN A 66 1.60 13.72 0.34
N PRO A 67 2.58 12.81 0.16
CA PRO A 67 3.49 12.79 -1.00
C PRO A 67 2.79 12.29 -2.29
N PHE A 68 1.83 13.09 -2.78
CA PHE A 68 1.08 12.86 -4.01
C PHE A 68 1.07 14.10 -4.87
N PHE A 69 1.31 13.91 -6.16
CA PHE A 69 1.25 14.99 -7.11
C PHE A 69 0.72 14.51 -8.46
N THR A 70 -0.21 15.28 -9.01
CA THR A 70 -0.77 15.06 -10.34
C THR A 70 -0.67 16.37 -11.11
N ALA A 71 -0.32 16.30 -12.39
CA ALA A 71 -0.37 17.44 -13.31
C ALA A 71 -0.91 17.01 -14.67
N ILE A 72 -1.63 17.93 -15.32
CA ILE A 72 -2.13 17.81 -16.69
C ILE A 72 -1.52 18.90 -17.56
N SER A 73 -1.19 18.57 -18.81
CA SER A 73 -0.60 19.48 -19.78
C SER A 73 -1.59 20.54 -20.28
N ASN A 74 -1.05 21.63 -20.80
CA ASN A 74 -1.81 22.74 -21.36
C ASN A 74 -2.60 22.39 -22.64
N ASP A 75 -2.30 21.26 -23.28
CA ASP A 75 -3.09 20.68 -24.38
C ASP A 75 -4.09 19.61 -23.89
N GLY A 76 -4.13 19.33 -22.58
CA GLY A 76 -5.03 18.36 -21.94
C GLY A 76 -4.67 16.89 -22.20
N ARG A 77 -3.70 16.59 -23.06
CA ARG A 77 -3.44 15.24 -23.56
C ARG A 77 -2.48 14.43 -22.69
N LYS A 78 -1.68 15.07 -21.84
CA LYS A 78 -0.65 14.40 -21.05
C LYS A 78 -0.88 14.60 -19.57
N ILE A 79 -0.69 13.53 -18.82
CA ILE A 79 -0.84 13.53 -17.37
C ILE A 79 0.41 12.90 -16.77
N ILE A 80 0.90 13.45 -15.67
CA ILE A 80 1.91 12.82 -14.84
C ILE A 80 1.37 12.66 -13.43
N TYR A 81 1.60 11.50 -12.85
CA TYR A 81 1.29 11.17 -11.47
C TYR A 81 2.56 10.73 -10.76
N ILE A 82 2.78 11.26 -9.56
CA ILE A 82 4.01 11.07 -8.78
C ILE A 82 3.62 10.74 -7.33
N THR A 83 4.17 9.66 -6.79
CA THR A 83 3.98 9.25 -5.40
C THR A 83 5.21 8.52 -4.83
N ASN A 84 5.43 8.68 -3.53
CA ASN A 84 6.41 7.87 -2.79
C ASN A 84 5.84 6.50 -2.40
N TYR A 85 4.53 6.29 -2.49
CA TYR A 85 3.89 5.07 -2.02
C TYR A 85 3.78 4.02 -3.13
N ILE A 86 4.43 2.88 -2.91
CA ILE A 86 4.28 1.67 -3.73
C ILE A 86 3.92 0.52 -2.79
N TYR A 87 2.76 -0.10 -3.01
CA TYR A 87 2.34 -1.26 -2.22
C TYR A 87 2.23 -2.54 -3.04
N GLU A 88 2.05 -2.42 -4.36
CA GLU A 88 1.90 -3.55 -5.26
C GLU A 88 2.92 -3.50 -6.38
N SER A 89 3.31 -4.67 -6.89
CA SER A 89 4.08 -4.77 -8.12
C SER A 89 3.19 -4.47 -9.32
N GLY A 90 3.71 -3.74 -10.30
CA GLY A 90 2.99 -3.47 -11.54
C GLY A 90 3.57 -2.26 -12.26
N LEU A 91 3.27 -2.14 -13.55
CA LEU A 91 3.67 -0.98 -14.35
C LEU A 91 2.97 0.30 -13.83
N GLU A 92 1.67 0.21 -13.58
CA GLU A 92 0.82 1.30 -13.06
C GLU A 92 1.16 1.73 -11.62
N ASN A 93 1.83 0.84 -10.87
CA ASN A 93 2.20 1.02 -9.47
C ASN A 93 3.60 1.62 -9.28
N LYS A 94 4.28 2.02 -10.36
CA LYS A 94 5.56 2.72 -10.27
C LYS A 94 5.38 4.11 -9.67
N ASN A 95 6.44 4.62 -9.03
CA ASN A 95 6.42 5.91 -8.33
C ASN A 95 5.97 7.07 -9.24
N ILE A 96 6.41 7.04 -10.50
CA ILE A 96 6.01 8.01 -11.52
C ILE A 96 5.34 7.27 -12.65
N THR A 97 4.14 7.71 -13.02
CA THR A 97 3.45 7.26 -14.22
C THR A 97 3.11 8.45 -15.11
N TYR A 98 3.40 8.33 -16.39
CA TYR A 98 3.19 9.35 -17.41
C TYR A 98 2.28 8.81 -18.50
N TYR A 99 1.18 9.51 -18.72
CA TYR A 99 0.11 9.14 -19.65
C TYR A 99 0.07 10.09 -20.84
N VAL A 100 -0.28 9.55 -22.00
CA VAL A 100 -0.63 10.31 -23.21
C VAL A 100 -1.95 9.76 -23.73
N ASP A 101 -2.94 10.63 -23.90
CA ASP A 101 -4.29 10.32 -24.36
C ASP A 101 -4.93 9.16 -23.57
N GLY A 102 -4.74 9.18 -22.26
CA GLY A 102 -5.29 8.20 -21.32
C GLY A 102 -4.58 6.84 -21.28
N LYS A 103 -3.46 6.66 -21.99
CA LYS A 103 -2.65 5.44 -21.96
C LYS A 103 -1.29 5.71 -21.32
N ILE A 104 -0.77 4.75 -20.55
CA ILE A 104 0.60 4.82 -20.03
C ILE A 104 1.56 4.90 -21.22
N ALA A 105 2.36 5.96 -21.24
CA ALA A 105 3.45 6.13 -22.20
C ALA A 105 4.81 5.81 -21.57
N LYS A 106 5.03 6.21 -20.31
CA LYS A 106 6.28 5.94 -19.58
C LYS A 106 6.02 5.81 -18.08
N THR A 107 6.91 5.09 -17.42
CA THR A 107 6.93 4.97 -15.96
C THR A 107 8.36 5.09 -15.46
N TYR A 108 8.54 5.60 -14.25
CA TYR A 108 9.86 5.66 -13.61
C TYR A 108 9.76 5.18 -12.16
N THR A 109 10.78 4.46 -11.71
CA THR A 109 11.10 4.31 -10.30
C THR A 109 11.66 5.63 -9.75
N THR A 110 11.71 5.75 -8.42
CA THR A 110 12.41 6.88 -7.78
C THR A 110 13.85 7.02 -8.27
N GLU A 111 14.63 5.93 -8.27
CA GLU A 111 16.05 5.95 -8.65
C GLU A 111 16.25 6.43 -10.10
N GLU A 112 15.41 5.97 -11.03
CA GLU A 112 15.45 6.42 -12.43
C GLU A 112 15.07 7.89 -12.58
N PHE A 113 14.03 8.35 -11.86
CA PHE A 113 13.51 9.70 -12.04
C PHE A 113 14.43 10.76 -11.46
N ILE A 114 14.90 10.59 -10.22
CA ILE A 114 15.77 11.56 -9.54
C ILE A 114 17.26 11.23 -9.67
N ASN A 115 17.62 10.18 -10.42
CA ASN A 115 19.00 9.76 -10.64
C ASN A 115 19.75 9.58 -9.31
N CYS A 116 19.31 8.63 -8.49
CA CYS A 116 19.94 8.35 -7.19
C CYS A 116 20.27 6.86 -7.05
N ASP A 117 21.20 6.53 -6.15
CA ASP A 117 21.55 5.14 -5.80
C ASP A 117 21.17 4.86 -4.35
N LYS A 118 20.08 4.10 -4.13
CA LYS A 118 19.56 3.85 -2.77
C LYS A 118 20.52 3.10 -1.87
N ASN A 119 21.56 2.48 -2.43
CA ASN A 119 22.58 1.77 -1.66
C ASN A 119 23.70 2.69 -1.17
N LYS A 120 23.78 3.92 -1.70
CA LYS A 120 24.85 4.88 -1.39
C LYS A 120 24.34 6.19 -0.79
N GLU A 121 23.10 6.58 -1.07
CA GLU A 121 22.56 7.87 -0.68
C GLU A 121 21.04 7.81 -0.46
N LYS A 122 20.51 8.91 0.09
CA LYS A 122 19.08 9.09 0.31
C LYS A 122 18.33 9.20 -1.02
N CYS A 123 17.27 8.40 -1.17
CA CYS A 123 16.49 8.24 -2.40
C CYS A 123 14.98 8.40 -2.17
N GLU A 124 14.53 9.61 -1.82
CA GLU A 124 13.09 9.93 -1.69
C GLU A 124 12.73 11.09 -2.62
N LEU A 125 11.59 10.97 -3.34
CA LEU A 125 11.17 11.92 -4.39
C LEU A 125 10.81 13.30 -3.85
N PHE A 126 10.22 13.34 -2.66
CA PHE A 126 9.72 14.58 -2.10
C PHE A 126 10.55 14.98 -0.90
N TYR A 127 11.01 16.22 -0.92
CA TYR A 127 11.63 16.83 0.24
C TYR A 127 10.61 17.00 1.38
N ASP A 128 10.99 16.61 2.59
CA ASP A 128 10.19 16.78 3.80
C ASP A 128 11.02 17.43 4.92
N ASN A 129 10.55 18.59 5.40
CA ASN A 129 11.10 19.31 6.55
C ASN A 129 10.04 19.64 7.61
N GLN A 130 8.87 19.00 7.58
CA GLN A 130 7.74 19.35 8.45
C GLN A 130 8.12 19.38 9.93
N ASN A 131 8.83 18.35 10.42
CA ASN A 131 9.27 18.26 11.82
C ASN A 131 10.27 19.37 12.20
N GLN A 132 11.02 19.90 11.23
CA GLN A 132 12.04 20.91 11.47
C GLN A 132 11.40 22.30 11.64
N ILE A 133 10.36 22.61 10.86
CA ILE A 133 9.88 24.00 10.72
C ILE A 133 8.45 24.27 11.22
N ILE A 134 7.65 23.26 11.55
CA ILE A 134 6.27 23.47 12.01
C ILE A 134 6.22 23.52 13.55
N GLU A 135 5.48 24.48 14.11
CA GLU A 135 5.17 24.60 15.54
C GLU A 135 4.00 23.69 15.93
N GLY A 136 4.25 22.74 16.84
CA GLY A 136 3.22 21.84 17.36
C GLY A 136 2.66 20.86 16.32
N ARG A 137 2.15 19.71 16.76
CA ARG A 137 1.52 18.70 15.88
C ARG A 137 -0.01 18.80 15.80
N ASN A 138 -0.64 19.69 16.58
CA ASN A 138 -2.07 19.60 16.91
C ASN A 138 -2.96 20.76 16.43
N SER A 139 -2.44 21.74 15.68
CA SER A 139 -3.26 22.84 15.18
C SER A 139 -3.74 22.59 13.75
N THR A 140 -5.03 22.86 13.50
CA THR A 140 -5.66 22.90 12.16
C THR A 140 -5.00 23.92 11.23
N ILE A 141 -4.22 24.84 11.81
CA ILE A 141 -3.44 25.87 11.12
C ILE A 141 -1.96 25.55 11.33
N LYS A 142 -1.23 25.26 10.25
CA LYS A 142 0.23 25.07 10.30
C LYS A 142 0.91 26.40 10.61
N GLN A 143 1.46 26.55 11.81
CA GLN A 143 2.30 27.68 12.18
C GLN A 143 3.76 27.31 11.96
N TYR A 144 4.53 28.22 11.35
CA TYR A 144 5.96 28.02 11.13
C TYR A 144 6.73 28.53 12.34
N LYS A 145 7.75 27.78 12.77
CA LYS A 145 8.70 28.22 13.79
C LYS A 145 9.34 29.53 13.36
N GLY A 146 9.53 30.47 14.30
CA GLY A 146 10.21 31.74 14.02
C GLY A 146 11.63 31.60 13.44
N SER A 147 12.26 30.43 13.59
CA SER A 147 13.57 30.11 13.00
C SER A 147 13.52 29.58 11.56
N ALA A 148 12.34 29.38 10.97
CA ALA A 148 12.21 28.82 9.62
C ALA A 148 12.59 29.88 8.56
N SER A 149 13.49 29.52 7.64
CA SER A 149 13.87 30.42 6.55
C SER A 149 12.81 30.44 5.42
N ASP A 150 12.80 31.50 4.61
CA ASP A 150 11.94 31.57 3.40
C ASP A 150 12.15 30.38 2.45
N LYS A 151 13.38 29.86 2.38
CA LYS A 151 13.71 28.66 1.60
C LYS A 151 13.04 27.43 2.17
N ASP A 152 13.06 27.25 3.49
CA ASP A 152 12.45 26.11 4.14
C ASP A 152 10.92 26.15 4.03
N ILE A 153 10.33 27.33 4.15
CA ILE A 153 8.89 27.55 3.94
C ILE A 153 8.51 27.24 2.48
N PHE A 154 9.31 27.67 1.51
CA PHE A 154 9.10 27.34 0.11
C PHE A 154 9.15 25.82 -0.12
N LEU A 155 10.19 25.16 0.37
CA LEU A 155 10.37 23.72 0.23
C LEU A 155 9.20 22.93 0.85
N ASN A 156 8.69 23.38 1.99
CA ASN A 156 7.54 22.77 2.64
C ASN A 156 6.25 22.88 1.83
N LYS A 157 6.05 24.01 1.14
CA LYS A 157 4.82 24.31 0.39
C LYS A 157 4.84 23.81 -1.06
N SER A 158 6.02 23.72 -1.65
CA SER A 158 6.24 23.67 -3.10
C SER A 158 7.42 22.76 -3.49
N PHE A 159 7.61 21.62 -2.81
CA PHE A 159 8.63 20.62 -3.17
C PHE A 159 8.36 19.96 -4.54
N VAL A 160 7.13 20.07 -5.05
CA VAL A 160 6.77 19.63 -6.41
C VAL A 160 5.71 20.57 -7.00
N PHE A 161 5.88 20.97 -8.26
CA PHE A 161 4.91 21.83 -8.95
C PHE A 161 5.03 21.78 -10.47
N ASN A 162 3.95 22.15 -11.17
CA ASN A 162 3.93 22.34 -12.62
C ASN A 162 3.96 23.84 -12.95
N LYS A 163 4.93 24.26 -13.77
CA LYS A 163 4.99 25.60 -14.36
C LYS A 163 5.06 25.48 -15.87
N ASN A 164 3.97 25.79 -16.57
CA ASN A 164 3.89 25.79 -18.04
C ASN A 164 4.41 24.49 -18.65
N ASP A 165 3.82 23.37 -18.23
CA ASP A 165 4.16 22.01 -18.69
C ASP A 165 5.57 21.52 -18.30
N THR A 166 6.26 22.24 -17.42
CA THR A 166 7.51 21.77 -16.81
C THR A 166 7.26 21.45 -15.35
N ILE A 167 7.48 20.19 -14.98
CA ILE A 167 7.43 19.74 -13.59
C ILE A 167 8.77 20.01 -12.94
N TYR A 168 8.73 20.67 -11.79
CA TYR A 168 9.85 20.86 -10.88
C TYR A 168 9.63 19.92 -9.71
N LEU A 169 10.55 18.99 -9.47
CA LEU A 169 10.53 18.09 -8.32
C LEU A 169 11.82 18.24 -7.54
N ILE A 170 11.69 18.59 -6.27
CA ILE A 170 12.80 18.76 -5.32
C ILE A 170 12.84 17.54 -4.40
N ASP A 171 13.91 16.76 -4.53
CA ASP A 171 14.09 15.53 -3.78
C ASP A 171 14.64 15.75 -2.37
N SER A 172 14.68 14.67 -1.59
CA SER A 172 15.21 14.66 -0.22
C SER A 172 16.67 15.12 -0.08
N ARG A 173 17.46 15.14 -1.16
CA ARG A 173 18.84 15.64 -1.21
C ARG A 173 18.90 17.14 -1.57
N LYS A 174 17.76 17.82 -1.65
CA LYS A 174 17.60 19.19 -2.15
C LYS A 174 18.10 19.34 -3.60
N LYS A 175 17.95 18.28 -4.40
CA LYS A 175 18.26 18.30 -5.84
C LYS A 175 16.97 18.33 -6.64
N ILE A 176 17.02 19.03 -7.77
CA ILE A 176 15.88 19.22 -8.66
C ILE A 176 15.99 18.33 -9.88
N THR A 177 14.87 17.69 -10.19
CA THR A 177 14.60 17.06 -11.48
C THR A 177 13.54 17.88 -12.22
N LEU A 178 13.83 18.21 -13.48
CA LEU A 178 12.93 18.90 -14.39
C LEU A 178 12.37 17.90 -15.41
N PHE A 179 11.05 17.78 -15.47
CA PHE A 179 10.36 16.93 -16.45
C PHE A 179 9.51 17.77 -17.39
N ASP A 180 9.76 17.66 -18.68
CA ASP A 180 8.97 18.32 -19.72
C ASP A 180 7.76 17.43 -20.07
N LEU A 181 6.57 17.90 -19.71
CA LEU A 181 5.32 17.16 -19.84
C LEU A 181 4.87 17.00 -21.30
N ILE A 182 5.25 17.94 -22.17
CA ILE A 182 4.95 17.88 -23.60
C ILE A 182 5.87 16.86 -24.29
N LYS A 183 7.17 16.90 -23.99
CA LYS A 183 8.15 15.96 -24.55
C LYS A 183 8.13 14.59 -23.85
N GLY A 184 7.51 14.49 -22.68
CA GLY A 184 7.45 13.28 -21.87
C GLY A 184 8.83 12.76 -21.46
N LYS A 185 9.75 13.66 -21.09
CA LYS A 185 11.12 13.28 -20.69
C LYS A 185 11.72 14.23 -19.66
N ILE A 186 12.68 13.70 -18.91
CA ILE A 186 13.54 14.48 -18.03
C ILE A 186 14.42 15.39 -18.90
N VAL A 187 14.42 16.68 -18.61
CA VAL A 187 15.20 17.72 -19.33
C VAL A 187 16.28 18.36 -18.45
N GLY A 188 16.28 18.06 -17.15
CA GLY A 188 17.31 18.45 -16.19
C GLY A 188 17.26 17.54 -14.96
N SER A 189 18.41 17.23 -14.37
CA SER A 189 18.52 16.36 -13.20
C SER A 189 19.70 16.78 -12.34
N LYS A 190 19.66 16.46 -11.04
CA LYS A 190 20.70 16.81 -10.03
C LYS A 190 21.02 18.30 -9.95
N ILE A 191 20.08 19.17 -10.33
CA ILE A 191 20.27 20.63 -10.24
C ILE A 191 20.18 21.03 -8.78
N ASP A 192 21.11 21.85 -8.30
CA ASP A 192 21.09 22.29 -6.91
C ASP A 192 19.94 23.27 -6.64
N PHE A 193 19.13 23.04 -5.61
CA PHE A 193 18.00 23.92 -5.26
C PHE A 193 18.42 25.36 -5.06
N ASP A 194 19.54 25.60 -4.36
CA ASP A 194 19.98 26.95 -4.05
C ASP A 194 20.38 27.73 -5.31
N SER A 195 20.83 27.02 -6.36
CA SER A 195 21.21 27.63 -7.64
C SER A 195 20.04 28.22 -8.42
N ILE A 196 18.80 27.78 -8.17
CA ILE A 196 17.62 28.26 -8.89
C ILE A 196 16.56 28.92 -8.01
N TYR A 197 16.67 28.84 -6.69
CA TYR A 197 15.66 29.35 -5.75
C TYR A 197 15.24 30.80 -6.06
N SER A 198 16.19 31.68 -6.36
CA SER A 198 15.91 33.09 -6.70
C SER A 198 14.96 33.27 -7.89
N LYS A 199 14.93 32.31 -8.83
CA LYS A 199 14.08 32.32 -10.03
C LYS A 199 12.70 31.70 -9.79
N ILE A 200 12.55 30.91 -8.73
CA ILE A 200 11.32 30.15 -8.45
C ILE A 200 10.59 30.59 -7.17
N LYS A 201 11.23 31.40 -6.30
CA LYS A 201 10.68 31.79 -4.99
C LYS A 201 9.32 32.50 -5.03
N TYR A 202 8.97 33.12 -6.15
CA TYR A 202 7.69 33.83 -6.33
C TYR A 202 6.66 33.04 -7.15
N ILE A 203 6.96 31.78 -7.50
CA ILE A 203 6.00 30.92 -8.17
C ILE A 203 4.97 30.48 -7.14
N GLU A 204 3.69 30.69 -7.47
CA GLU A 204 2.57 30.09 -6.76
C GLU A 204 2.08 28.85 -7.54
N PRO A 205 2.35 27.63 -7.06
CA PRO A 205 1.88 26.43 -7.71
C PRO A 205 0.36 26.35 -7.72
N ILE A 206 -0.20 25.99 -8.87
CA ILE A 206 -1.59 25.56 -8.94
C ILE A 206 -1.69 24.20 -8.23
N LYS A 207 -2.40 24.18 -7.10
CA LYS A 207 -2.65 22.97 -6.34
C LYS A 207 -3.94 22.30 -6.81
N SER A 208 -3.97 20.97 -6.78
CA SER A 208 -5.20 20.22 -6.95
C SER A 208 -6.19 20.60 -5.84
N ARG A 209 -7.46 20.74 -6.19
CA ARG A 209 -8.54 20.82 -5.20
C ARG A 209 -8.93 19.40 -4.83
N VAL A 210 -9.11 19.15 -3.54
CA VAL A 210 -9.46 17.81 -3.05
C VAL A 210 -10.71 17.94 -2.20
N SER A 211 -11.75 17.20 -2.56
CA SER A 211 -12.87 16.89 -1.67
C SER A 211 -12.80 15.41 -1.29
N TYR A 212 -13.61 14.99 -0.33
CA TYR A 212 -13.62 13.62 0.15
C TYR A 212 -15.06 13.14 0.30
N TYR A 213 -15.26 11.84 0.12
CA TYR A 213 -16.47 11.16 0.55
C TYR A 213 -16.12 10.13 1.64
N ASN A 214 -17.07 9.86 2.53
CA ASN A 214 -16.91 8.81 3.53
C ASN A 214 -17.14 7.46 2.88
N TYR A 215 -16.15 6.58 2.95
CA TYR A 215 -16.31 5.22 2.46
C TYR A 215 -17.38 4.51 3.32
N PRO A 216 -18.42 3.91 2.73
CA PRO A 216 -19.54 3.33 3.44
C PRO A 216 -19.11 2.03 4.12
N TYR A 217 -18.57 2.19 5.32
CA TYR A 217 -18.11 1.16 6.25
C TYR A 217 -17.06 0.20 5.67
N LYS A 218 -15.89 0.21 6.31
CA LYS A 218 -14.76 -0.72 6.13
C LYS A 218 -15.11 -2.22 6.32
N TYR A 219 -16.33 -2.52 6.75
CA TYR A 219 -16.86 -3.87 6.96
C TYR A 219 -18.28 -4.01 6.39
N VAL A 220 -18.51 -3.67 5.13
CA VAL A 220 -19.62 -4.29 4.39
C VAL A 220 -19.30 -5.79 4.34
N THR A 221 -19.66 -6.47 5.43
CA THR A 221 -19.38 -7.90 5.63
C THR A 221 -20.23 -8.77 4.75
N ASP A 222 -21.28 -8.17 4.19
CA ASP A 222 -22.26 -8.82 3.35
C ASP A 222 -23.08 -7.78 2.57
N ILE A 223 -23.62 -8.18 1.42
CA ILE A 223 -24.56 -7.39 0.63
C ILE A 223 -25.92 -8.08 0.63
N GLN A 224 -27.00 -7.28 0.60
CA GLN A 224 -28.37 -7.80 0.67
C GLN A 224 -29.07 -7.71 -0.67
N ASN A 225 -29.78 -8.76 -1.04
CA ASN A 225 -30.69 -8.77 -2.17
C ASN A 225 -31.82 -7.73 -1.94
N SER A 226 -32.12 -6.94 -2.96
CA SER A 226 -33.09 -5.84 -2.87
C SER A 226 -34.55 -6.29 -2.74
N ILE A 227 -34.86 -7.53 -3.13
CA ILE A 227 -36.23 -8.08 -3.15
C ILE A 227 -36.56 -8.75 -1.82
N ASN A 228 -35.72 -9.69 -1.37
CA ASN A 228 -36.02 -10.55 -0.22
C ASN A 228 -35.21 -10.20 1.03
N ASN A 229 -34.35 -9.19 0.98
CA ASN A 229 -33.43 -8.78 2.05
C ASN A 229 -32.42 -9.86 2.49
N GLU A 230 -32.32 -10.97 1.75
CA GLU A 230 -31.41 -12.05 2.06
C GLU A 230 -29.97 -11.62 1.78
N LYS A 231 -29.08 -11.92 2.72
CA LYS A 231 -27.64 -11.69 2.61
C LYS A 231 -27.01 -12.65 1.60
N LEU A 232 -25.99 -12.20 0.88
CA LEU A 232 -25.25 -13.03 -0.06
C LEU A 232 -24.67 -14.29 0.63
N SER A 233 -24.21 -14.19 1.89
CA SER A 233 -23.72 -15.36 2.67
C SER A 233 -24.77 -16.46 2.75
N ALA A 234 -25.99 -16.06 3.11
CA ALA A 234 -27.11 -16.96 3.36
C ALA A 234 -27.59 -17.60 2.05
N SER A 235 -27.66 -16.80 0.98
CA SER A 235 -27.97 -17.33 -0.35
C SER A 235 -26.95 -18.36 -0.82
N ILE A 236 -25.66 -18.06 -0.70
CA ILE A 236 -24.59 -19.02 -1.04
C ILE A 236 -24.67 -20.26 -0.13
N SER A 237 -24.88 -20.07 1.17
CA SER A 237 -25.05 -21.16 2.15
C SER A 237 -26.12 -22.17 1.71
N LYS A 238 -27.25 -21.68 1.17
CA LYS A 238 -28.31 -22.52 0.59
C LYS A 238 -27.89 -23.18 -0.72
N ILE A 239 -27.24 -22.44 -1.62
CA ILE A 239 -26.78 -22.93 -2.93
C ILE A 239 -25.82 -24.11 -2.77
N VAL A 240 -24.86 -24.02 -1.85
CA VAL A 240 -23.81 -25.03 -1.68
C VAL A 240 -24.05 -25.98 -0.50
N ASN A 241 -25.18 -25.85 0.19
CA ASN A 241 -25.55 -26.64 1.37
C ASN A 241 -24.45 -26.67 2.45
N LEU A 242 -23.88 -25.51 2.77
CA LEU A 242 -22.89 -25.34 3.84
C LEU A 242 -23.35 -24.26 4.81
N LYS A 243 -22.98 -24.38 6.08
CA LYS A 243 -23.26 -23.38 7.11
C LYS A 243 -22.27 -22.21 7.00
N PHE A 244 -22.78 -21.00 6.81
CA PHE A 244 -21.97 -19.79 6.92
C PHE A 244 -21.63 -19.49 8.38
N ILE A 245 -20.39 -19.10 8.64
CA ILE A 245 -19.86 -18.67 9.92
C ILE A 245 -19.22 -17.29 9.73
N SER A 246 -19.83 -16.29 10.35
CA SER A 246 -19.34 -14.91 10.36
C SER A 246 -18.03 -14.80 11.15
N ILE A 247 -17.17 -13.84 10.82
CA ILE A 247 -15.96 -13.52 11.60
C ILE A 247 -16.26 -13.18 13.08
N ASN A 248 -17.47 -12.68 13.36
CA ASN A 248 -17.91 -12.32 14.70
C ASN A 248 -18.56 -13.49 15.46
N ASP A 249 -18.70 -14.67 14.83
CA ASP A 249 -19.24 -15.85 15.47
C ASP A 249 -18.21 -16.44 16.46
N SER A 250 -18.65 -16.82 17.67
CA SER A 250 -17.77 -17.39 18.70
C SER A 250 -17.09 -18.70 18.27
N THR A 251 -17.66 -19.38 17.28
CA THR A 251 -17.13 -20.63 16.71
C THR A 251 -16.23 -20.41 15.48
N PHE A 252 -16.00 -19.17 15.05
CA PHE A 252 -15.22 -18.85 13.84
C PHE A 252 -13.82 -19.47 13.85
N HIS A 253 -13.16 -19.52 15.01
CA HIS A 253 -11.84 -20.14 15.18
C HIS A 253 -11.89 -21.62 15.59
N LYS A 254 -13.08 -22.18 15.87
CA LYS A 254 -13.24 -23.57 16.30
C LYS A 254 -12.99 -24.54 15.14
N TYR A 255 -13.52 -24.22 13.96
CA TYR A 255 -13.57 -25.13 12.82
C TYR A 255 -12.69 -24.65 11.65
N LYS A 256 -12.28 -25.59 10.80
CA LYS A 256 -11.84 -25.28 9.44
C LYS A 256 -13.02 -24.64 8.70
N LEU A 257 -12.75 -23.53 8.01
CA LEU A 257 -13.71 -22.83 7.18
C LEU A 257 -13.24 -22.83 5.74
N PHE A 258 -14.13 -23.19 4.81
CA PHE A 258 -13.98 -23.00 3.39
C PHE A 258 -14.24 -21.55 3.01
N ARG A 259 -13.47 -21.00 2.07
CA ARG A 259 -13.46 -19.56 1.77
C ARG A 259 -13.90 -19.26 0.34
N ILE A 260 -14.54 -18.10 0.21
CA ILE A 260 -14.84 -17.43 -1.04
C ILE A 260 -14.23 -16.03 -0.93
N GLU A 261 -13.34 -15.70 -1.84
CA GLU A 261 -12.80 -14.36 -2.00
C GLU A 261 -13.54 -13.69 -3.17
N LEU A 262 -14.34 -12.69 -2.84
CA LEU A 262 -15.13 -11.93 -3.81
C LEU A 262 -14.73 -10.46 -3.74
N SER A 263 -14.49 -9.86 -4.89
CA SER A 263 -14.35 -8.42 -5.03
C SER A 263 -14.87 -7.92 -6.38
N GLY A 264 -15.27 -6.66 -6.43
CA GLY A 264 -15.89 -6.09 -7.62
C GLY A 264 -16.63 -4.78 -7.37
N TYR A 265 -17.27 -4.26 -8.40
CA TYR A 265 -17.95 -2.97 -8.36
C TYR A 265 -19.45 -3.11 -8.15
N MET A 266 -19.98 -2.52 -7.08
CA MET A 266 -21.42 -2.32 -6.88
C MET A 266 -21.84 -0.96 -7.45
N ASN A 267 -22.75 -0.95 -8.41
CA ASN A 267 -23.31 0.30 -8.95
C ASN A 267 -24.65 0.68 -8.30
N ARG A 268 -25.09 1.92 -8.50
CA ARG A 268 -26.39 2.44 -8.01
C ARG A 268 -27.64 1.70 -8.49
N LYS A 269 -27.54 0.84 -9.50
CA LYS A 269 -28.65 0.00 -9.99
C LYS A 269 -28.72 -1.36 -9.27
N GLY A 270 -27.85 -1.58 -8.27
CA GLY A 270 -27.79 -2.83 -7.51
C GLY A 270 -27.11 -3.96 -8.26
N LYS A 271 -26.37 -3.68 -9.34
CA LYS A 271 -25.62 -4.69 -10.08
C LYS A 271 -24.18 -4.74 -9.59
N PHE A 272 -23.73 -5.95 -9.28
CA PHE A 272 -22.38 -6.26 -8.86
C PHE A 272 -21.58 -6.80 -10.05
N GLU A 273 -20.60 -6.04 -10.49
CA GLU A 273 -19.63 -6.43 -11.51
C GLU A 273 -18.46 -7.13 -10.82
N ILE A 274 -18.35 -8.45 -10.98
CA ILE A 274 -17.30 -9.26 -10.36
C ILE A 274 -15.96 -8.94 -11.03
N GLU A 275 -14.98 -8.51 -10.24
CA GLU A 275 -13.59 -8.41 -10.67
C GLU A 275 -12.82 -9.67 -10.30
N ASN A 276 -12.96 -10.15 -9.06
CA ASN A 276 -12.34 -11.39 -8.58
C ASN A 276 -13.36 -12.31 -7.92
N LEU A 277 -13.26 -13.60 -8.21
CA LEU A 277 -13.98 -14.68 -7.53
C LEU A 277 -13.09 -15.91 -7.41
N GLU A 278 -12.43 -16.05 -6.27
CA GLU A 278 -11.66 -17.24 -5.92
C GLU A 278 -12.41 -18.05 -4.87
N THR A 279 -12.44 -19.37 -5.03
CA THR A 279 -13.19 -20.26 -4.15
C THR A 279 -12.38 -21.52 -3.86
N ASP A 280 -12.49 -22.05 -2.65
CA ASP A 280 -12.05 -23.43 -2.39
C ASP A 280 -12.75 -24.41 -3.34
N SER A 281 -12.10 -25.54 -3.63
CA SER A 281 -12.57 -26.53 -4.63
C SER A 281 -13.93 -27.17 -4.34
N ILE A 282 -14.49 -26.95 -3.14
CA ILE A 282 -15.82 -27.45 -2.74
C ILE A 282 -16.95 -26.62 -3.37
N PHE A 283 -16.67 -25.38 -3.77
CA PHE A 283 -17.67 -24.48 -4.33
C PHE A 283 -17.75 -24.61 -5.85
N ASP A 284 -18.96 -24.54 -6.40
CA ASP A 284 -19.17 -24.30 -7.83
C ASP A 284 -19.11 -22.79 -8.10
N SER A 285 -17.94 -22.32 -8.54
CA SER A 285 -17.70 -20.89 -8.80
C SER A 285 -18.60 -20.33 -9.90
N LYS A 286 -19.00 -21.13 -10.89
CA LYS A 286 -19.90 -20.67 -11.98
C LYS A 286 -21.30 -20.43 -11.48
N LEU A 287 -21.80 -21.35 -10.63
CA LEU A 287 -23.12 -21.22 -10.02
C LEU A 287 -23.20 -19.97 -9.13
N ILE A 288 -22.17 -19.71 -8.33
CA ILE A 288 -22.07 -18.52 -7.48
C ILE A 288 -21.99 -17.24 -8.33
N ALA A 289 -21.15 -17.22 -9.36
CA ALA A 289 -21.03 -16.07 -10.26
C ALA A 289 -22.35 -15.74 -10.96
N ASN A 290 -23.08 -16.75 -11.44
CA ASN A 290 -24.39 -16.58 -12.08
C ASN A 290 -25.43 -16.02 -11.10
N TYR A 291 -25.46 -16.49 -9.86
CA TYR A 291 -26.34 -15.94 -8.83
C TYR A 291 -26.05 -14.45 -8.60
N ILE A 292 -24.78 -14.07 -8.44
CA ILE A 292 -24.38 -12.67 -8.23
C ILE A 292 -24.77 -11.79 -9.43
N ALA A 293 -24.50 -12.24 -10.66
CA ALA A 293 -24.79 -11.48 -11.87
C ALA A 293 -26.29 -11.22 -12.11
N THR A 294 -27.12 -12.19 -11.76
CA THR A 294 -28.59 -12.11 -11.95
C THR A 294 -29.29 -11.40 -10.80
N THR A 295 -28.70 -11.37 -9.61
CA THR A 295 -29.26 -10.69 -8.43
C THR A 295 -29.20 -9.17 -8.57
N THR A 296 -30.14 -8.48 -7.92
CA THR A 296 -30.09 -7.04 -7.68
C THR A 296 -29.93 -6.82 -6.18
N PHE A 297 -28.94 -6.03 -5.80
CA PHE A 297 -28.59 -5.76 -4.40
C PHE A 297 -29.01 -4.35 -3.98
N LYS A 298 -29.12 -4.16 -2.66
CA LYS A 298 -29.30 -2.87 -2.01
C LYS A 298 -28.09 -1.96 -2.25
N THR A 299 -28.33 -0.66 -2.35
CA THR A 299 -27.32 0.34 -2.74
C THR A 299 -27.40 1.65 -1.96
N GLU A 300 -28.23 1.71 -0.91
CA GLU A 300 -28.43 2.93 -0.10
C GLU A 300 -27.13 3.40 0.56
N PHE A 301 -26.18 2.48 0.72
CA PHE A 301 -24.85 2.77 1.25
C PHE A 301 -23.92 3.47 0.25
N ILE A 302 -24.21 3.52 -1.06
CA ILE A 302 -23.30 4.17 -2.03
C ILE A 302 -23.33 5.71 -1.86
N PRO A 303 -22.20 6.36 -1.49
CA PRO A 303 -22.12 7.80 -1.25
C PRO A 303 -22.58 8.61 -2.46
N ARG A 304 -23.33 9.69 -2.23
CA ARG A 304 -24.04 10.48 -3.27
C ARG A 304 -23.10 11.03 -4.34
N GLU A 305 -21.84 11.24 -3.97
CA GLU A 305 -20.77 11.79 -4.79
C GLU A 305 -20.34 10.83 -5.92
N ILE A 306 -20.58 9.52 -5.77
CA ILE A 306 -20.13 8.48 -6.69
C ILE A 306 -21.28 7.63 -7.24
N ASP A 307 -21.07 7.01 -8.39
CA ASP A 307 -22.04 6.19 -9.12
C ASP A 307 -21.88 4.68 -8.86
N LYS A 308 -20.71 4.27 -8.40
CA LYS A 308 -20.38 2.91 -7.98
C LYS A 308 -19.32 2.92 -6.89
N ILE A 309 -19.15 1.78 -6.24
CA ILE A 309 -18.12 1.55 -5.24
C ILE A 309 -17.50 0.17 -5.42
N TYR A 310 -16.22 0.04 -5.13
CA TYR A 310 -15.50 -1.22 -5.20
C TYR A 310 -15.57 -1.92 -3.84
N LEU A 311 -16.23 -3.05 -3.75
CA LEU A 311 -16.31 -3.84 -2.53
C LEU A 311 -15.31 -4.99 -2.59
N LYS A 312 -14.68 -5.26 -1.45
CA LYS A 312 -13.78 -6.38 -1.23
C LYS A 312 -14.09 -7.04 0.10
N HIS A 313 -13.72 -8.30 0.19
CA HIS A 313 -13.80 -9.15 1.38
C HIS A 313 -15.22 -9.49 1.82
N PHE A 314 -15.49 -10.79 1.73
CA PHE A 314 -16.59 -11.43 2.40
C PHE A 314 -16.12 -11.90 3.80
N PHE A 315 -16.58 -11.26 4.88
CA PHE A 315 -16.03 -11.53 6.21
C PHE A 315 -16.69 -12.75 6.86
N GLY A 316 -16.21 -13.94 6.48
CA GLY A 316 -16.66 -15.20 7.03
C GLY A 316 -16.13 -16.40 6.27
N GLY A 317 -16.67 -17.57 6.56
CA GLY A 317 -16.39 -18.78 5.81
C GLY A 317 -17.48 -19.82 6.01
N TYR A 318 -17.37 -20.93 5.29
CA TYR A 318 -18.39 -21.97 5.27
C TYR A 318 -17.86 -23.25 5.89
N ARG A 319 -18.72 -24.02 6.51
CA ARG A 319 -18.38 -25.38 6.99
C ARG A 319 -19.56 -26.32 6.80
N SER A 320 -19.32 -27.61 6.98
CA SER A 320 -20.41 -28.59 7.06
C SER A 320 -21.43 -28.20 8.14
N PHE A 321 -22.71 -28.44 7.87
CA PHE A 321 -23.78 -28.34 8.87
C PHE A 321 -23.62 -29.37 9.99
N ASP A 322 -23.04 -30.53 9.69
CA ASP A 322 -22.73 -31.57 10.68
C ASP A 322 -21.46 -31.21 11.44
N ASP A 323 -21.61 -30.99 12.75
CA ASP A 323 -20.51 -30.65 13.64
C ASP A 323 -19.44 -31.76 13.70
N LYS A 324 -19.82 -33.04 13.62
CA LYS A 324 -18.84 -34.15 13.62
C LYS A 324 -17.98 -34.11 12.37
N VAL A 325 -18.58 -33.84 11.21
CA VAL A 325 -17.86 -33.69 9.94
C VAL A 325 -16.92 -32.49 10.01
N ALA A 326 -17.41 -31.34 10.49
CA ALA A 326 -16.58 -30.14 10.64
C ALA A 326 -15.39 -30.36 11.60
N GLU A 327 -15.58 -31.11 12.69
CA GLU A 327 -14.50 -31.48 13.62
C GLU A 327 -13.45 -32.38 12.95
N GLN A 328 -13.88 -33.41 12.21
CA GLN A 328 -12.97 -34.29 11.47
C GLN A 328 -12.14 -33.54 10.43
N GLU A 329 -12.77 -32.66 9.64
CA GLU A 329 -12.07 -31.81 8.67
C GLU A 329 -11.04 -30.90 9.34
N THR A 330 -11.38 -30.38 10.51
CA THR A 330 -10.49 -29.52 11.31
C THR A 330 -9.29 -30.29 11.83
N LEU A 331 -9.49 -31.53 12.32
CA LEU A 331 -8.39 -32.39 12.78
C LEU A 331 -7.44 -32.72 11.63
N LYS A 332 -7.97 -33.11 10.46
CA LYS A 332 -7.17 -33.39 9.26
C LYS A 332 -6.34 -32.18 8.82
N GLU A 333 -6.91 -30.98 8.87
CA GLU A 333 -6.18 -29.75 8.56
C GLU A 333 -5.07 -29.45 9.59
N LYS A 334 -5.34 -29.67 10.89
CA LYS A 334 -4.32 -29.52 11.93
C LYS A 334 -3.15 -30.50 11.75
N GLU A 335 -3.43 -31.74 11.37
CA GLU A 335 -2.41 -32.74 11.06
C GLU A 335 -1.57 -32.34 9.85
N ARG A 336 -2.21 -31.88 8.77
CA ARG A 336 -1.51 -31.34 7.59
C ARG A 336 -0.58 -30.19 7.96
N ARG A 337 -1.08 -29.20 8.71
CA ARG A 337 -0.27 -28.05 9.19
C ARG A 337 0.91 -28.48 10.04
N ARG A 338 0.74 -29.49 10.91
CA ARG A 338 1.84 -30.06 11.71
C ARG A 338 2.88 -30.74 10.83
N ALA A 339 2.46 -31.49 9.81
CA ALA A 339 3.37 -32.13 8.86
C ALA A 339 4.15 -31.08 8.04
N ASP A 340 3.46 -30.06 7.54
CA ASP A 340 4.07 -28.95 6.81
C ASP A 340 5.06 -28.17 7.67
N PHE A 341 4.69 -27.87 8.93
CA PHE A 341 5.59 -27.24 9.89
C PHE A 341 6.88 -28.05 10.07
N LYS A 342 6.78 -29.36 10.32
CA LYS A 342 7.95 -30.25 10.46
C LYS A 342 8.83 -30.27 9.21
N LYS A 343 8.23 -30.23 8.02
CA LYS A 343 8.95 -30.15 6.74
C LYS A 343 9.72 -28.82 6.64
N ARG A 344 9.08 -27.69 6.96
CA ARG A 344 9.67 -26.35 6.87
C ARG A 344 10.89 -26.15 7.77
N LEU A 345 11.00 -26.88 8.89
CA LEU A 345 12.17 -26.82 9.78
C LEU A 345 13.49 -27.23 9.11
N LYS A 346 13.45 -27.85 7.93
CA LYS A 346 14.63 -28.34 7.20
C LYS A 346 14.85 -27.67 5.85
N LEU A 347 13.94 -26.81 5.41
CA LEU A 347 14.01 -26.21 4.07
C LEU A 347 15.00 -25.05 4.04
N GLU A 348 15.74 -24.95 2.94
CA GLU A 348 16.63 -23.82 2.68
C GLU A 348 15.88 -22.61 2.11
N LYS A 349 14.75 -22.88 1.45
CA LYS A 349 13.86 -21.88 0.88
C LYS A 349 12.42 -22.19 1.24
N ILE A 350 11.65 -21.15 1.56
CA ILE A 350 10.20 -21.22 1.74
C ILE A 350 9.62 -20.13 0.83
N ASP A 351 8.67 -20.47 -0.02
CA ASP A 351 8.03 -19.53 -0.97
C ASP A 351 9.06 -18.73 -1.80
N ASN A 352 10.08 -19.43 -2.29
CA ASN A 352 11.24 -18.90 -3.01
C ASN A 352 12.14 -17.90 -2.23
N ILE A 353 11.87 -17.66 -0.95
CA ILE A 353 12.70 -16.85 -0.07
C ILE A 353 13.74 -17.73 0.61
N TYR A 354 15.02 -17.33 0.54
CA TYR A 354 16.09 -17.99 1.26
C TYR A 354 15.93 -17.81 2.77
N ILE A 355 16.07 -18.89 3.53
CA ILE A 355 15.96 -18.90 4.98
C ILE A 355 17.37 -18.99 5.57
N PRO A 356 17.88 -17.98 6.29
CA PRO A 356 19.17 -18.08 6.97
C PRO A 356 19.22 -19.30 7.92
N LYS A 357 20.35 -20.01 7.98
CA LYS A 357 20.48 -21.18 8.87
C LYS A 357 20.99 -20.84 10.27
N ASN A 358 21.54 -19.64 10.45
CA ASN A 358 22.12 -19.17 11.71
C ASN A 358 22.20 -17.63 11.76
N LEU A 359 22.66 -17.11 12.90
CA LEU A 359 22.76 -15.67 13.13
C LEU A 359 23.71 -14.98 12.12
N ASN A 360 24.86 -15.57 11.78
CA ASN A 360 25.80 -14.98 10.82
C ASN A 360 25.17 -14.78 9.43
N GLU A 361 24.43 -15.78 8.95
CA GLU A 361 23.70 -15.67 7.68
C GLU A 361 22.60 -14.61 7.78
N CYS A 362 21.89 -14.48 8.91
CA CYS A 362 20.94 -13.38 9.10
C CYS A 362 21.60 -12.02 8.89
N LEU A 363 22.77 -11.78 9.49
CA LEU A 363 23.48 -10.50 9.36
C LEU A 363 23.90 -10.23 7.92
N THR A 364 24.38 -11.26 7.23
CA THR A 364 24.83 -11.16 5.83
C THR A 364 23.67 -10.92 4.87
N GLU A 365 22.52 -11.57 5.10
CA GLU A 365 21.32 -11.35 4.29
C GLU A 365 20.70 -9.96 4.55
N LEU A 366 20.65 -9.50 5.81
CA LEU A 366 20.21 -8.12 6.10
C LEU A 366 21.09 -7.07 5.42
N ASP A 367 22.40 -7.29 5.35
CA ASP A 367 23.32 -6.38 4.66
C ASP A 367 23.07 -6.30 3.15
N LYS A 368 22.55 -7.37 2.54
CA LYS A 368 22.15 -7.37 1.12
C LYS A 368 20.78 -6.73 0.90
N ILE A 369 19.85 -6.95 1.83
CA ILE A 369 18.43 -6.55 1.69
C ILE A 369 18.24 -5.07 2.01
N LEU A 370 18.90 -4.56 3.05
CA LEU A 370 18.67 -3.21 3.54
C LEU A 370 19.43 -2.17 2.71
N ASN A 371 18.76 -1.05 2.43
CA ASN A 371 19.34 0.07 1.71
C ASN A 371 20.17 1.00 2.63
N PHE A 372 20.76 2.04 2.08
CA PHE A 372 21.61 2.99 2.82
C PHE A 372 20.87 3.63 4.00
N GLU A 373 19.66 4.17 3.77
CA GLU A 373 18.89 4.86 4.80
C GLU A 373 18.46 3.93 5.93
N SER A 374 18.00 2.72 5.62
CA SER A 374 17.64 1.74 6.65
C SER A 374 18.84 1.33 7.51
N LYS A 375 20.03 1.16 6.90
CA LYS A 375 21.26 0.89 7.67
C LYS A 375 21.66 2.08 8.52
N LYS A 376 21.55 3.30 7.99
CA LYS A 376 21.85 4.54 8.73
C LYS A 376 20.95 4.70 9.96
N GLN A 377 19.63 4.52 9.80
CA GLN A 377 18.66 4.55 10.90
C GLN A 377 19.01 3.54 11.99
N LEU A 378 19.35 2.30 11.61
CA LEU A 378 19.76 1.27 12.57
C LEU A 378 21.08 1.60 13.30
N MET A 379 22.03 2.27 12.65
CA MET A 379 23.28 2.70 13.30
C MET A 379 23.05 3.83 14.31
N GLU A 380 22.18 4.78 13.96
CA GLU A 380 21.84 5.96 14.76
C GLU A 380 20.84 5.64 15.88
N ALA A 381 20.18 4.49 15.80
CA ALA A 381 19.24 4.00 16.81
C ALA A 381 19.85 3.96 18.21
N THR A 382 19.15 4.61 19.15
CA THR A 382 19.45 4.53 20.59
C THR A 382 18.81 3.29 21.22
N ASP A 383 17.70 2.80 20.67
CA ASP A 383 17.03 1.57 21.06
C ASP A 383 16.62 0.75 19.82
N SER A 384 16.81 -0.57 19.88
CA SER A 384 16.42 -1.50 18.81
C SER A 384 14.94 -1.90 18.84
N TRP A 385 14.22 -1.61 19.92
CA TRP A 385 12.82 -1.99 20.09
C TRP A 385 11.91 -1.41 18.99
N GLU A 386 12.14 -0.17 18.57
CA GLU A 386 11.33 0.49 17.54
C GLU A 386 11.32 -0.27 16.21
N PHE A 387 12.45 -0.89 15.85
CA PHE A 387 12.61 -1.70 14.65
C PHE A 387 12.05 -3.12 14.80
N ASN A 388 11.97 -3.64 16.03
CA ASN A 388 11.46 -4.98 16.32
C ASN A 388 9.92 -5.04 16.42
N SER A 389 9.27 -3.89 16.57
CA SER A 389 7.84 -3.74 16.86
C SER A 389 6.90 -4.42 15.87
N HIS A 390 5.68 -4.74 16.34
CA HIS A 390 4.61 -5.36 15.56
C HIS A 390 3.90 -4.40 14.58
N MET A 391 4.30 -3.14 14.45
CA MET A 391 3.58 -2.15 13.64
C MET A 391 4.07 -2.09 12.17
N GLY A 392 4.56 -3.21 11.62
CA GLY A 392 4.99 -3.30 10.22
C GLY A 392 6.47 -2.99 9.95
N GLY A 393 7.33 -3.05 10.97
CA GLY A 393 8.77 -2.80 10.86
C GLY A 393 9.62 -4.02 10.45
N LEU A 394 10.94 -3.84 10.48
CA LEU A 394 11.95 -4.85 10.11
C LEU A 394 11.75 -6.18 10.86
N GLY A 395 11.38 -6.14 12.14
CA GLY A 395 11.11 -7.33 12.94
C GLY A 395 9.98 -8.18 12.36
N MET A 396 8.84 -7.56 12.01
CA MET A 396 7.72 -8.26 11.38
C MET A 396 8.14 -8.84 10.02
N TRP A 397 8.89 -8.08 9.22
CA TRP A 397 9.42 -8.56 7.95
C TRP A 397 10.27 -9.82 8.14
N ILE A 398 11.21 -9.81 9.09
CA ILE A 398 12.06 -10.97 9.45
C ILE A 398 11.18 -12.16 9.85
N ARG A 399 10.20 -11.97 10.73
CA ARG A 399 9.37 -13.06 11.25
C ARG A 399 8.52 -13.73 10.17
N ASN A 400 7.99 -12.94 9.23
CA ASN A 400 7.15 -13.44 8.15
C ASN A 400 7.99 -14.06 7.01
N ASN A 401 9.02 -13.36 6.53
CA ASN A 401 9.80 -13.79 5.36
C ASN A 401 10.79 -14.91 5.68
N TRP A 402 11.37 -14.93 6.89
CA TRP A 402 12.26 -16.03 7.31
C TRP A 402 11.53 -17.15 8.07
N GLY A 403 10.20 -17.13 8.03
CA GLY A 403 9.35 -18.22 8.50
C GLY A 403 9.40 -18.48 10.01
N ILE A 404 9.73 -17.48 10.84
CA ILE A 404 9.72 -17.61 12.30
C ILE A 404 8.29 -17.90 12.79
N ASN A 405 7.29 -17.20 12.24
CA ASN A 405 5.88 -17.42 12.62
C ASN A 405 5.28 -18.73 12.09
N GLY A 406 5.81 -19.27 10.99
CA GLY A 406 5.25 -20.43 10.27
C GLY A 406 6.08 -21.72 10.38
N GLY A 407 7.20 -21.69 11.09
CA GLY A 407 8.20 -22.75 11.11
C GLY A 407 9.25 -22.59 10.02
N SER A 408 10.53 -22.66 10.42
CA SER A 408 11.68 -22.62 9.52
C SER A 408 12.94 -23.21 10.17
N ARG A 409 13.98 -23.47 9.38
CA ARG A 409 15.29 -23.88 9.92
C ARG A 409 15.91 -22.82 10.84
N LEU A 410 15.58 -21.54 10.61
CA LEU A 410 16.03 -20.44 11.46
C LEU A 410 15.33 -20.47 12.82
N LEU A 411 13.99 -20.68 12.83
CA LEU A 411 13.25 -20.87 14.08
C LEU A 411 13.86 -22.01 14.89
N LYS A 412 14.14 -23.15 14.25
CA LYS A 412 14.81 -24.27 14.91
C LYS A 412 16.17 -23.87 15.50
N TYR A 413 17.01 -23.16 14.76
CA TYR A 413 18.32 -22.71 15.23
C TYR A 413 18.25 -21.90 16.53
N PHE A 414 17.23 -21.03 16.69
CA PHE A 414 17.02 -20.23 17.89
C PHE A 414 16.37 -21.03 19.02
N ASN A 415 15.37 -21.86 18.72
CA ASN A 415 14.73 -22.72 19.71
C ASN A 415 15.73 -23.71 20.33
N ASP A 416 16.65 -24.26 19.54
CA ASP A 416 17.73 -25.13 20.02
C ASP A 416 18.65 -24.42 21.05
N ARG A 417 18.57 -23.09 21.16
CA ARG A 417 19.30 -22.24 22.13
C ARG A 417 18.37 -21.61 23.17
N SER A 418 17.12 -22.11 23.28
CA SER A 418 16.05 -21.57 24.13
C SER A 418 15.70 -20.11 23.89
N ILE A 419 15.89 -19.64 22.67
CA ILE A 419 15.39 -18.34 22.24
C ILE A 419 14.11 -18.58 21.47
N GLY A 420 13.03 -17.98 21.95
CA GLY A 420 11.74 -18.02 21.28
C GLY A 420 10.73 -19.05 21.80
N GLU A 421 11.05 -19.72 22.91
CA GLU A 421 10.17 -20.72 23.55
C GLU A 421 9.11 -20.09 24.48
N GLU A 422 9.25 -18.81 24.80
CA GLU A 422 8.40 -18.07 25.75
C GLU A 422 7.23 -17.32 25.09
N MET A 423 6.34 -16.73 25.90
CA MET A 423 5.29 -15.84 25.42
C MET A 423 5.95 -14.63 24.72
N PHE A 424 5.60 -14.39 23.45
CA PHE A 424 6.29 -13.46 22.53
C PHE A 424 7.69 -13.91 22.05
N GLY A 425 7.99 -15.21 22.12
CA GLY A 425 9.28 -15.75 21.74
C GLY A 425 9.73 -15.44 20.30
N ASN A 426 8.80 -15.36 19.35
CA ASN A 426 9.14 -15.00 17.97
C ASN A 426 9.70 -13.56 17.88
N ASP A 427 9.22 -12.64 18.72
CA ASP A 427 9.70 -11.26 18.81
C ASP A 427 11.08 -11.17 19.45
N ALA A 428 11.37 -12.06 20.41
CA ALA A 428 12.71 -12.20 20.97
C ALA A 428 13.73 -12.61 19.89
N ILE A 429 13.37 -13.55 19.00
CA ILE A 429 14.23 -13.98 17.90
C ILE A 429 14.56 -12.81 16.96
N SER A 430 13.55 -12.09 16.46
CA SER A 430 13.81 -10.96 15.57
C SER A 430 14.54 -9.83 16.28
N GLY A 431 14.27 -9.61 17.57
CA GLY A 431 14.98 -8.64 18.40
C GLY A 431 16.48 -8.95 18.47
N VAL A 432 16.85 -10.19 18.77
CA VAL A 432 18.25 -10.64 18.76
C VAL A 432 18.91 -10.39 17.41
N ILE A 433 18.26 -10.76 16.30
CA ILE A 433 18.80 -10.56 14.96
C ILE A 433 19.09 -9.08 14.71
N ILE A 434 18.12 -8.20 15.01
CA ILE A 434 18.24 -6.75 14.82
C ILE A 434 19.36 -6.17 15.68
N SER A 435 19.38 -6.46 16.98
CA SER A 435 20.41 -5.93 17.88
C SER A 435 21.82 -6.38 17.48
N GLN A 436 21.97 -7.64 17.06
CA GLN A 436 23.26 -8.16 16.58
C GLN A 436 23.68 -7.53 15.25
N TYR A 437 22.72 -7.22 14.38
CA TYR A 437 22.99 -6.51 13.14
C TYR A 437 23.40 -5.05 13.36
N ILE A 438 22.82 -4.35 14.35
CA ILE A 438 23.27 -3.01 14.76
C ILE A 438 24.72 -3.03 15.23
N ILE A 439 25.11 -4.01 16.06
CA ILE A 439 26.51 -4.18 16.50
C ILE A 439 27.44 -4.44 15.30
N TRP A 440 26.98 -5.27 14.35
CA TRP A 440 27.71 -5.58 13.13
C TRP A 440 27.90 -4.35 12.22
N LEU A 441 26.90 -3.48 12.11
CA LEU A 441 26.98 -2.21 11.39
C LEU A 441 27.95 -1.24 12.06
N LYS A 442 27.97 -1.19 13.40
CA LYS A 442 28.90 -0.38 14.21
C LYS A 442 30.35 -0.89 14.20
N GLY A 443 30.63 -2.02 13.53
CA GLY A 443 31.99 -2.46 13.19
C GLY A 443 32.40 -3.82 13.77
N ASP A 444 31.70 -4.37 14.77
CA ASP A 444 32.03 -5.71 15.30
C ASP A 444 31.41 -6.81 14.43
N LYS A 445 32.09 -7.13 13.33
CA LYS A 445 31.69 -8.16 12.36
C LYS A 445 31.68 -9.58 12.94
N ARG A 446 32.15 -9.79 14.18
CA ARG A 446 32.21 -11.08 14.86
C ARG A 446 31.32 -11.16 16.10
N ALA A 447 30.48 -10.15 16.36
CA ALA A 447 29.59 -10.11 17.52
C ALA A 447 28.70 -11.36 17.66
N TRP A 448 28.20 -11.89 16.54
CA TRP A 448 27.40 -13.12 16.51
C TRP A 448 28.12 -14.33 17.13
N LYS A 449 29.45 -14.42 17.04
CA LYS A 449 30.23 -15.52 17.66
C LYS A 449 30.21 -15.45 19.18
N LYS A 450 30.28 -14.24 19.72
CA LYS A 450 30.19 -14.00 21.17
C LYS A 450 28.79 -14.39 21.65
N TRP A 451 27.77 -13.96 20.91
CA TRP A 451 26.38 -14.32 21.19
C TRP A 451 26.15 -15.83 21.16
N GLU A 452 26.63 -16.54 20.13
CA GLU A 452 26.50 -18.01 20.03
C GLU A 452 27.20 -18.75 21.17
N LYS A 453 28.34 -18.24 21.64
CA LYS A 453 29.06 -18.83 22.78
C LYS A 453 28.30 -18.66 24.10
N GLN A 454 27.64 -17.53 24.29
CA GLN A 454 26.81 -17.26 25.46
C GLN A 454 25.48 -18.02 25.41
N ASN A 455 24.98 -18.33 24.21
CA ASN A 455 23.73 -19.03 23.97
C ASN A 455 24.00 -20.35 23.26
N SER A 456 24.67 -21.27 23.95
CA SER A 456 24.99 -22.60 23.43
C SER A 456 23.73 -23.45 23.22
N ILE A 457 23.79 -24.37 22.26
CA ILE A 457 22.71 -25.33 22.02
C ILE A 457 22.44 -26.15 23.28
N LYS A 458 21.18 -26.26 23.69
CA LYS A 458 20.78 -27.21 24.74
C LYS A 458 20.95 -28.64 24.22
N LYS A 459 21.69 -29.45 24.98
CA LYS A 459 21.81 -30.89 24.72
C LYS A 459 20.53 -31.62 25.08
#